data_AF-A0A7W1II98-F1
#
_entry.id   AF-A0A7W1II98-F1
#
_cell.length_a   1.000
_cell.length_b   1.000
_cell.length_c   1.000
_cell.angle_alpha   90.00
_cell.angle_beta   90.00
_cell.angle_gamma   90.00
#
_symmetry.space_group_name_H-M   'P 1'
#
loop_
_entity.id
_entity.type
_entity.pdbx_description
1 polymer ?
#
loop_
_entity_poly.entity_id
_entity_poly.type
_entity_poly.pdbx_seq_one_letter_code
_entity_poly.pdbx_strand_id
1 'polypeptide(L)'
;MDRRHVVLLALASAIACSNGDAPPPAAKSGGTTTDSAGGNVTAAPAADAAPAAGAPAAGGSSAANPRGRIPVLEYHVIGGEKNTLYTRTAASYRLDLEEAYKRGYRPVTIAQLLDKDFRDVPAGMAPVVLVFDDASDSQFRYLEQGGKLVVDPTSGLGILEEFA
;
A
#
# COMPACT_ATOMS: atom_id res chain seq x y z
N MET A 1 14.38 45.79 61.41
CA MET A 1 15.41 44.73 61.51
C MET A 1 15.23 43.80 60.31
N ASP A 2 15.92 44.09 59.22
CA ASP A 2 17.18 43.43 58.77
C ASP A 2 16.95 42.00 58.25
N ARG A 3 16.88 41.84 56.91
CA ARG A 3 18.01 41.57 55.97
C ARG A 3 18.20 40.06 55.80
N ARG A 4 17.89 39.49 54.61
CA ARG A 4 18.73 38.58 53.74
C ARG A 4 18.02 38.41 52.38
N HIS A 5 18.44 39.14 51.34
CA HIS A 5 19.27 38.69 50.21
C HIS A 5 18.58 37.74 49.21
N VAL A 6 18.26 38.28 48.00
CA VAL A 6 18.86 37.94 46.68
C VAL A 6 18.26 36.64 46.11
N VAL A 7 17.56 36.66 44.97
CA VAL A 7 18.14 36.63 43.62
C VAL A 7 17.19 37.32 42.62
N LEU A 8 17.72 38.35 41.93
CA LEU A 8 17.18 38.84 40.66
C LEU A 8 17.43 37.77 39.58
N LEU A 9 16.39 37.34 38.87
CA LEU A 9 16.57 36.71 37.57
C LEU A 9 16.06 37.68 36.50
N ALA A 10 17.00 38.28 35.78
CA ALA A 10 16.76 39.19 34.69
C ALA A 10 16.12 38.44 33.50
N LEU A 11 15.00 38.96 33.01
CA LEU A 11 14.37 38.55 31.78
C LEU A 11 15.24 39.06 30.61
N ALA A 12 15.90 38.15 29.89
CA ALA A 12 16.59 38.49 28.65
C ALA A 12 15.66 38.18 27.45
N SER A 13 15.05 39.21 26.88
CA SER A 13 14.37 39.16 25.59
C SER A 13 15.41 39.05 24.47
N ALA A 14 15.43 37.92 23.75
CA ALA A 14 16.18 37.79 22.52
C ALA A 14 15.33 38.26 21.33
N ILE A 15 15.80 39.34 20.71
CA ILE A 15 15.30 39.96 19.49
C ILE A 15 15.52 39.03 18.30
N ALA A 16 14.48 38.90 17.48
CA ALA A 16 14.50 38.19 16.21
C ALA A 16 15.43 38.87 15.19
N CYS A 17 16.28 38.09 14.54
CA CYS A 17 16.94 38.46 13.29
C CYS A 17 16.38 37.58 12.17
N SER A 18 15.60 38.21 11.30
CA SER A 18 15.23 37.70 9.98
C SER A 18 16.43 37.74 9.04
N ASN A 19 16.87 36.58 8.57
CA ASN A 19 17.63 36.47 7.32
C ASN A 19 16.83 35.57 6.38
N GLY A 20 16.40 36.15 5.26
CA GLY A 20 15.81 35.41 4.16
C GLY A 20 16.89 34.56 3.49
N ASP A 21 16.62 33.26 3.38
CA ASP A 21 17.32 32.37 2.48
C ASP A 21 16.26 31.82 1.52
N ALA A 22 16.42 32.14 0.24
CA ALA A 22 15.52 31.66 -0.80
C ALA A 22 15.72 30.14 -0.97
N PRO A 23 14.66 29.33 -1.11
CA PRO A 23 14.83 27.91 -1.34
C PRO A 23 15.54 27.65 -2.67
N PRO A 24 16.50 26.72 -2.75
CA PRO A 24 17.13 26.35 -4.01
C PRO A 24 16.09 25.74 -4.96
N PRO A 25 16.25 25.88 -6.28
CA PRO A 25 15.34 25.26 -7.24
C PRO A 25 15.35 23.74 -7.07
N ALA A 26 14.15 23.16 -7.05
CA ALA A 26 13.94 21.72 -6.95
C ALA A 26 14.70 20.99 -8.07
N ALA A 27 15.75 20.24 -7.68
CA ALA A 27 16.36 19.26 -8.55
C ALA A 27 15.30 18.19 -8.87
N LYS A 28 14.96 18.03 -10.15
CA LYS A 28 14.17 16.90 -10.63
C LYS A 28 15.01 15.63 -10.45
N SER A 29 14.87 14.99 -9.29
CA SER A 29 15.40 13.65 -9.08
C SER A 29 14.50 12.67 -9.83
N GLY A 30 14.87 12.36 -11.07
CA GLY A 30 14.38 11.19 -11.80
C GLY A 30 14.97 9.95 -11.14
N GLY A 31 14.45 9.60 -9.96
CA GLY A 31 14.83 8.38 -9.25
C GLY A 31 14.20 7.18 -9.95
N THR A 32 15.00 6.45 -10.71
CA THR A 32 14.66 5.10 -11.12
C THR A 32 14.65 4.22 -9.87
N THR A 33 13.47 3.90 -9.34
CA THR A 33 13.34 2.82 -8.37
C THR A 33 13.20 1.51 -9.14
N THR A 34 14.02 0.54 -8.78
CA THR A 34 13.86 -0.86 -9.19
C THR A 34 12.85 -1.48 -8.24
N ASP A 35 11.76 -2.01 -8.79
CA ASP A 35 10.81 -2.76 -7.98
C ASP A 35 11.44 -4.10 -7.50
N SER A 36 10.79 -4.78 -6.55
CA SER A 36 11.24 -6.09 -6.06
C SER A 36 11.29 -7.18 -7.14
N ALA A 37 10.74 -6.91 -8.33
CA ALA A 37 10.78 -7.76 -9.52
C ALA A 37 11.91 -7.37 -10.50
N GLY A 38 12.69 -6.32 -10.21
CA GLY A 38 13.79 -5.85 -11.06
C GLY A 38 13.36 -5.05 -12.28
N GLY A 39 12.12 -4.58 -12.34
CA GLY A 39 11.60 -3.70 -13.38
C GLY A 39 11.87 -2.22 -13.08
N ASN A 40 12.21 -1.45 -14.12
CA ASN A 40 12.22 0.01 -14.05
C ASN A 40 10.80 0.54 -14.20
N VAL A 41 10.31 1.30 -13.22
CA VAL A 41 9.05 2.04 -13.34
C VAL A 41 9.33 3.54 -13.51
N THR A 42 8.82 4.13 -14.60
CA THR A 42 8.82 5.58 -14.79
C THR A 42 7.42 6.09 -14.48
N ALA A 43 7.31 7.06 -13.57
CA ALA A 43 6.02 7.68 -13.25
C ALA A 43 5.48 8.45 -14.48
N ALA A 44 4.36 8.00 -15.03
CA ALA A 44 3.65 8.67 -16.10
C ALA A 44 2.71 9.77 -15.53
N PRO A 45 2.53 10.92 -16.21
CA PRO A 45 1.61 11.94 -15.75
C PRO A 45 0.16 11.54 -16.03
N ALA A 46 -0.75 11.97 -15.16
CA ALA A 46 -2.18 11.70 -15.27
C ALA A 46 -2.84 12.49 -16.42
N ALA A 47 -3.65 11.81 -17.22
CA ALA A 47 -4.62 12.41 -18.12
C ALA A 47 -5.90 11.55 -18.14
N ASP A 48 -7.02 12.27 -18.05
CA ASP A 48 -8.40 11.79 -17.92
C ASP A 48 -8.92 11.08 -19.18
N ALA A 49 -9.68 9.99 -18.99
CA ALA A 49 -10.85 9.52 -19.78
C ALA A 49 -11.04 8.00 -19.63
N ALA A 50 -12.19 7.59 -19.07
CA ALA A 50 -12.66 6.21 -19.10
C ALA A 50 -13.08 5.79 -20.53
N PRO A 51 -12.82 4.52 -20.91
CA PRO A 51 -13.97 3.65 -21.20
C PRO A 51 -13.81 2.18 -20.76
N ALA A 52 -14.96 1.56 -20.54
CA ALA A 52 -15.37 0.15 -20.64
C ALA A 52 -14.41 -0.97 -20.18
N ALA A 53 -14.96 -1.83 -19.30
CA ALA A 53 -14.43 -3.12 -18.89
C ALA A 53 -14.14 -4.03 -20.09
N GLY A 54 -12.89 -4.02 -20.54
CA GLY A 54 -12.22 -5.14 -21.18
C GLY A 54 -10.96 -5.39 -20.36
N ALA A 55 -10.82 -6.58 -19.78
CA ALA A 55 -9.57 -6.98 -19.17
C ALA A 55 -8.45 -6.75 -20.19
N PRO A 56 -7.35 -6.05 -19.84
CA PRO A 56 -6.24 -5.92 -20.77
C PRO A 56 -5.75 -7.34 -21.05
N ALA A 57 -5.69 -7.72 -22.33
CA ALA A 57 -4.97 -8.91 -22.72
C ALA A 57 -3.51 -8.72 -22.24
N ALA A 58 -3.10 -9.49 -21.24
CA ALA A 58 -1.71 -9.64 -20.86
C ALA A 58 -0.98 -10.38 -22.00
N GLY A 59 -0.76 -9.64 -23.10
CA GLY A 59 -0.23 -10.11 -24.36
C GLY A 59 1.29 -10.14 -24.31
N GLY A 60 1.82 -11.08 -23.55
CA GLY A 60 3.21 -11.48 -23.59
C GLY A 60 3.28 -12.85 -22.93
N SER A 61 3.40 -13.91 -23.74
CA SER A 61 3.72 -15.24 -23.21
C SER A 61 5.12 -15.16 -22.59
N SER A 62 5.23 -14.68 -21.37
CA SER A 62 6.45 -14.79 -20.60
C SER A 62 6.63 -16.27 -20.29
N ALA A 63 7.72 -16.85 -20.80
CA ALA A 63 8.05 -18.22 -20.49
C ALA A 63 8.11 -18.40 -18.97
N ALA A 64 7.62 -19.53 -18.47
CA ALA A 64 7.67 -19.83 -17.05
C ALA A 64 9.10 -19.64 -16.53
N ASN A 65 9.26 -18.86 -15.44
CA ASN A 65 10.54 -18.60 -14.83
C ASN A 65 10.69 -19.45 -13.55
N PRO A 66 11.31 -20.65 -13.63
CA PRO A 66 11.47 -21.53 -12.48
C PRO A 66 12.43 -20.97 -11.42
N ARG A 67 13.17 -19.90 -11.73
CA ARG A 67 14.02 -19.16 -10.78
C ARG A 67 13.44 -17.78 -10.46
N GLY A 68 12.16 -17.58 -10.78
CA GLY A 68 11.44 -16.35 -10.50
C GLY A 68 11.32 -16.11 -9.01
N ARG A 69 11.15 -14.84 -8.64
CA ARG A 69 10.80 -14.43 -7.28
C ARG A 69 9.29 -14.22 -7.23
N ILE A 70 8.69 -14.53 -6.09
CA ILE A 70 7.25 -14.41 -5.88
C ILE A 70 7.05 -13.23 -4.91
N PRO A 71 6.30 -12.19 -5.31
CA PRO A 71 5.99 -11.09 -4.41
C PRO A 71 5.09 -11.55 -3.26
N VAL A 72 5.37 -11.01 -2.08
CA VAL A 72 4.54 -11.13 -0.89
C VAL A 72 4.06 -9.71 -0.57
N LEU A 73 2.75 -9.48 -0.68
CA LEU A 73 2.12 -8.20 -0.40
C LEU A 73 1.57 -8.24 1.03
N GLU A 74 2.16 -7.42 1.90
CA GLU A 74 1.84 -7.35 3.32
C GLU A 74 0.95 -6.14 3.62
N TYR A 75 -0.08 -6.37 4.44
CA TYR A 75 -1.01 -5.35 4.88
C TYR A 75 -1.18 -5.39 6.40
N HIS A 76 -1.24 -4.23 7.06
CA HIS A 76 -1.59 -4.13 8.48
C HIS A 76 -3.06 -3.70 8.64
N VAL A 77 -3.39 -2.43 8.34
CA VAL A 77 -4.75 -1.89 8.51
C VAL A 77 -5.40 -1.60 7.17
N ILE A 78 -6.64 -2.07 6.97
CA ILE A 78 -7.48 -1.76 5.79
C ILE A 78 -8.65 -0.89 6.23
N GLY A 79 -8.48 0.42 6.17
CA GLY A 79 -9.49 1.37 6.62
C GLY A 79 -8.97 2.80 6.68
N GLY A 80 -9.65 3.62 7.49
CA GLY A 80 -9.35 5.05 7.60
C GLY A 80 -9.69 5.84 6.32
N GLU A 81 -9.50 7.16 6.40
CA GLU A 81 -9.84 8.09 5.31
C GLU A 81 -8.67 8.35 4.36
N LYS A 82 -7.44 8.04 4.77
CA LYS A 82 -6.22 8.27 4.00
C LYS A 82 -5.20 7.18 4.23
N ASN A 83 -4.35 6.95 3.22
CA ASN A 83 -3.22 6.04 3.36
C ASN A 83 -2.19 6.61 4.35
N THR A 84 -1.61 5.73 5.16
CA THR A 84 -0.49 6.04 6.06
C THR A 84 0.57 4.95 5.93
N LEU A 85 1.64 5.01 6.74
CA LEU A 85 2.73 4.04 6.68
C LEU A 85 2.25 2.57 6.77
N TYR A 86 1.25 2.29 7.61
CA TYR A 86 0.71 0.94 7.86
C TYR A 86 -0.78 0.83 7.56
N THR A 87 -1.37 1.84 6.91
CA THR A 87 -2.80 1.86 6.61
C THR A 87 -3.03 2.04 5.13
N ARG A 88 -3.80 1.12 4.55
CA ARG A 88 -4.41 1.28 3.23
C ARG A 88 -5.89 1.59 3.42
N THR A 89 -6.40 2.59 2.72
CA THR A 89 -7.87 2.78 2.66
C THR A 89 -8.53 1.61 1.94
N ALA A 90 -9.80 1.34 2.22
CA ALA A 90 -10.57 0.32 1.49
C ALA A 90 -10.57 0.53 -0.03
N ALA A 91 -10.59 1.80 -0.48
CA ALA A 91 -10.50 2.14 -1.89
C ALA A 91 -9.10 1.86 -2.46
N SER A 92 -8.04 2.21 -1.71
CA SER A 92 -6.66 1.92 -2.14
C SER A 92 -6.37 0.43 -2.17
N TYR A 93 -6.91 -0.35 -1.23
CA TYR A 93 -6.76 -1.81 -1.24
C TYR A 93 -7.43 -2.45 -2.46
N ARG A 94 -8.63 -2.01 -2.85
CA ARG A 94 -9.26 -2.43 -4.13
C ARG A 94 -8.36 -2.15 -5.33
N LEU A 95 -7.78 -0.95 -5.39
CA LEU A 95 -6.84 -0.58 -6.46
C LEU A 95 -5.57 -1.43 -6.45
N ASP A 96 -5.06 -1.81 -5.28
CA ASP A 96 -3.89 -2.70 -5.17
C ASP A 96 -4.20 -4.08 -5.77
N LEU A 97 -5.38 -4.65 -5.46
CA LEU A 97 -5.84 -5.93 -6.03
C LEU A 97 -6.04 -5.84 -7.55
N GLU A 98 -6.70 -4.78 -8.01
CA GLU A 98 -6.89 -4.53 -9.45
C GLU A 98 -5.56 -4.40 -10.18
N GLU A 99 -4.60 -3.67 -9.62
CA GLU A 99 -3.31 -3.43 -10.24
C GLU A 99 -2.49 -4.73 -10.29
N ALA A 100 -2.50 -5.52 -9.21
CA ALA A 100 -1.89 -6.85 -9.21
C ALA A 100 -2.51 -7.74 -10.30
N TYR A 101 -3.84 -7.75 -10.41
CA TYR A 101 -4.55 -8.55 -11.41
C TYR A 101 -4.23 -8.10 -12.85
N LYS A 102 -4.25 -6.79 -13.13
CA LYS A 102 -3.91 -6.18 -14.43
C LYS A 102 -2.46 -6.50 -14.84
N ARG A 103 -1.55 -6.59 -13.88
CA ARG A 103 -0.14 -6.98 -14.10
C ARG A 103 0.07 -8.48 -14.30
N GLY A 104 -0.99 -9.29 -14.20
CA GLY A 104 -0.93 -10.73 -14.40
C GLY A 104 -0.57 -11.54 -13.15
N TYR A 105 -0.71 -10.96 -11.95
CA TYR A 105 -0.54 -11.70 -10.72
C TYR A 105 -1.80 -12.49 -10.34
N ARG A 106 -1.63 -13.69 -9.79
CA ARG A 106 -2.71 -14.54 -9.28
C ARG A 106 -2.42 -14.93 -7.83
N PRO A 107 -3.34 -14.67 -6.89
CA PRO A 107 -3.11 -15.01 -5.50
C PRO A 107 -2.94 -16.51 -5.33
N VAL A 108 -1.95 -16.91 -4.54
CA VAL A 108 -1.73 -18.28 -4.07
C VAL A 108 -1.56 -18.27 -2.56
N THR A 109 -1.90 -19.38 -1.94
CA THR A 109 -1.72 -19.57 -0.49
C THR A 109 -0.24 -19.81 -0.16
N ILE A 110 0.12 -19.58 1.11
CA ILE A 110 1.46 -19.95 1.61
C ILE A 110 1.69 -21.47 1.46
N ALA A 111 0.68 -22.30 1.66
CA ALA A 111 0.79 -23.75 1.45
C ALA A 111 1.15 -24.08 -0.01
N GLN A 112 0.45 -23.50 -0.98
CA GLN A 112 0.77 -23.63 -2.40
C GLN A 112 2.19 -23.13 -2.72
N LEU A 113 2.62 -22.02 -2.12
CA LEU A 113 3.99 -21.52 -2.28
C LEU A 113 5.04 -22.53 -1.78
N LEU A 114 4.83 -23.11 -0.59
CA LEU A 114 5.75 -24.08 0.02
C LEU A 114 5.81 -25.40 -0.77
N ASP A 115 4.65 -25.89 -1.19
CA ASP A 115 4.50 -27.12 -1.97
C ASP A 115 4.89 -26.94 -3.45
N LYS A 116 5.14 -25.69 -3.87
CA LYS A 116 5.37 -25.29 -5.26
C LYS A 116 4.22 -25.70 -6.18
N ASP A 117 3.01 -25.60 -5.67
CA ASP A 117 1.79 -25.95 -6.37
C ASP A 117 1.14 -24.73 -7.04
N PHE A 118 1.48 -24.52 -8.31
CA PHE A 118 1.02 -23.38 -9.11
C PHE A 118 0.10 -23.79 -10.27
N ARG A 119 -0.54 -24.95 -10.18
CA ARG A 119 -1.40 -25.48 -11.27
C ARG A 119 -2.58 -24.55 -11.62
N ASP A 120 -3.04 -23.77 -10.65
CA ASP A 120 -4.17 -22.84 -10.81
C ASP A 120 -3.73 -21.46 -11.32
N VAL A 121 -2.43 -21.20 -11.45
CA VAL A 121 -1.89 -19.98 -12.06
C VAL A 121 -1.88 -20.18 -13.58
N PRO A 122 -2.67 -19.41 -14.36
CA PRO A 122 -2.72 -19.59 -15.81
C PRO A 122 -1.37 -19.33 -16.48
N ALA A 123 -1.13 -20.00 -17.61
CA ALA A 123 0.08 -19.76 -18.39
C ALA A 123 0.22 -18.28 -18.79
N GLY A 124 1.42 -17.73 -18.64
CA GLY A 124 1.70 -16.31 -18.86
C GLY A 124 1.38 -15.40 -17.66
N MET A 125 0.85 -15.94 -16.56
CA MET A 125 0.62 -15.23 -15.30
C MET A 125 1.67 -15.62 -14.25
N ALA A 126 1.75 -14.86 -13.15
CA ALA A 126 2.66 -15.11 -12.05
C ALA A 126 1.91 -15.26 -10.71
N PRO A 127 2.39 -16.08 -9.75
CA PRO A 127 1.81 -16.12 -8.42
C PRO A 127 2.12 -14.85 -7.61
N VAL A 128 1.26 -14.51 -6.66
CA VAL A 128 1.48 -13.53 -5.60
C VAL A 128 0.92 -14.07 -4.29
N VAL A 129 1.55 -13.75 -3.15
CA VAL A 129 1.00 -14.08 -1.82
C VAL A 129 0.52 -12.80 -1.16
N LEU A 130 -0.66 -12.84 -0.55
CA LEU A 130 -1.18 -11.77 0.29
C LEU A 130 -1.03 -12.19 1.75
N VAL A 131 -0.46 -11.33 2.59
CA VAL A 131 -0.31 -11.56 4.04
C VAL A 131 -0.85 -10.37 4.83
N PHE A 132 -1.34 -10.65 6.03
CA PHE A 132 -1.96 -9.67 6.90
C PHE A 132 -1.36 -9.76 8.30
N ASP A 133 -0.76 -8.67 8.77
CA ASP A 133 -0.03 -8.62 10.03
C ASP A 133 -0.85 -7.95 11.14
N ASP A 134 -0.50 -8.18 12.40
CA ASP A 134 -1.11 -7.61 13.61
C ASP A 134 -2.58 -7.98 13.92
N ALA A 135 -3.24 -8.74 13.05
CA ALA A 135 -4.64 -9.19 13.24
C ALA A 135 -5.62 -8.03 13.51
N SER A 136 -5.50 -6.91 12.77
CA SER A 136 -6.45 -5.81 12.87
C SER A 136 -7.87 -6.26 12.53
N ASP A 137 -8.86 -5.82 13.30
CA ASP A 137 -10.30 -6.04 13.04
C ASP A 137 -10.76 -5.55 11.65
N SER A 138 -10.03 -4.59 11.07
CA SER A 138 -10.24 -4.09 9.72
C SER A 138 -9.94 -5.13 8.64
N GLN A 139 -9.18 -6.18 8.95
CA GLN A 139 -8.89 -7.28 8.04
C GLN A 139 -10.10 -8.22 7.92
N PHE A 140 -10.79 -8.47 9.03
CA PHE A 140 -12.00 -9.29 9.07
C PHE A 140 -12.88 -8.91 10.25
N ARG A 141 -14.15 -8.60 9.96
CA ARG A 141 -15.20 -8.44 10.97
C ARG A 141 -16.57 -8.73 10.38
N TYR A 142 -17.51 -9.10 11.25
CA TYR A 142 -18.93 -9.16 10.91
C TYR A 142 -19.63 -7.85 11.26
N LEU A 143 -20.65 -7.53 10.47
CA LEU A 143 -21.69 -6.55 10.78
C LEU A 143 -22.98 -7.29 11.10
N GLU A 144 -23.78 -6.74 12.02
CA GLU A 144 -25.12 -7.24 12.28
C GLU A 144 -26.14 -6.53 11.39
N GLN A 145 -26.89 -7.28 10.60
CA GLN A 145 -27.94 -6.78 9.72
C GLN A 145 -29.21 -7.63 9.88
N GLY A 146 -30.21 -7.07 10.57
CA GLY A 146 -31.50 -7.77 10.78
C GLY A 146 -31.37 -9.10 11.53
N GLY A 147 -30.50 -9.16 12.55
CA GLY A 147 -30.24 -10.37 13.33
C GLY A 147 -29.37 -11.42 12.63
N LYS A 148 -28.75 -11.07 11.49
CA LYS A 148 -27.78 -11.91 10.79
C LYS A 148 -26.38 -11.28 10.82
N LEU A 149 -25.35 -12.11 10.93
CA LEU A 149 -23.97 -11.70 10.76
C LEU A 149 -23.60 -11.73 9.28
N VAL A 150 -23.09 -10.61 8.77
CA VAL A 150 -22.65 -10.43 7.39
C VAL A 150 -21.21 -9.97 7.41
N VAL A 151 -20.34 -10.51 6.56
CA VAL A 151 -18.94 -10.04 6.47
C VAL A 151 -18.96 -8.56 6.09
N ASP A 152 -18.18 -7.73 6.78
CA ASP A 152 -18.11 -6.31 6.44
C ASP A 152 -17.50 -6.12 5.04
N PRO A 153 -18.25 -5.57 4.06
CA PRO A 153 -17.77 -5.38 2.68
C PRO A 153 -16.64 -4.35 2.56
N THR A 154 -16.31 -3.63 3.64
CA THR A 154 -15.18 -2.71 3.73
C THR A 154 -13.96 -3.33 4.41
N SER A 155 -14.07 -4.53 4.98
CA SER A 155 -12.95 -5.27 5.55
C SER A 155 -12.05 -5.87 4.48
N GLY A 156 -10.81 -6.21 4.84
CA GLY A 156 -9.87 -6.89 3.94
C GLY A 156 -10.45 -8.14 3.28
N LEU A 157 -11.08 -9.03 4.06
CA LEU A 157 -11.73 -10.23 3.53
C LEU A 157 -12.97 -9.89 2.69
N GLY A 158 -13.83 -8.99 3.15
CA GLY A 158 -15.04 -8.62 2.41
C GLY A 158 -14.72 -8.04 1.03
N ILE A 159 -13.64 -7.26 0.93
CA ILE A 159 -13.14 -6.73 -0.35
C ILE A 159 -12.57 -7.84 -1.23
N LEU A 160 -11.85 -8.80 -0.65
CA LEU A 160 -11.33 -9.96 -1.40
C LEU A 160 -12.45 -10.85 -1.95
N GLU A 161 -13.49 -11.11 -1.15
CA GLU A 161 -14.67 -11.88 -1.58
C GLU A 161 -15.45 -11.17 -2.69
N GLU A 162 -15.58 -9.84 -2.63
CA GLU A 162 -16.20 -9.03 -3.69
C GLU A 162 -15.38 -9.06 -5.00
N PHE A 163 -14.05 -9.13 -4.89
CA PHE A 163 -13.14 -9.08 -6.03
C PHE A 163 -13.02 -10.42 -6.79
N ALA A 164 -13.23 -11.55 -6.11
CA ALA A 164 -12.96 -12.90 -6.59
C ALA A 164 -13.97 -13.44 -7.63
#